data_AF-A0A9C6SFX6-F1
#
_entry.id   AF-A0A9C6SFX6-F1
#
_cell.length_a   1.000
_cell.length_b   1.000
_cell.length_c   1.000
_cell.angle_alpha   90.00
_cell.angle_beta   90.00
_cell.angle_gamma   90.00
#
_symmetry.space_group_name_H-M   'P 1'
#
loop_
_entity.id
_entity.type
_entity.pdbx_description
1 polymer ?
#
loop_
_entity_poly.entity_id
_entity_poly.type
_entity_poly.pdbx_seq_one_letter_code
_entity_poly.pdbx_strand_id
1 'polypeptide(L)'
;MCMGIIVLCVSITMVQIATMEICMDFYKFTSFLIIQFLHLFYLTMQGQFVINSSDEIYDAIYEASWYKMSTKTQALYILALRRSLTPCYLTAGGLIQLNMQSFSEVMYQ
;
A
#
# COMPACT_ATOMS: atom_id res chain seq x y z
N MET A 1 -4.82 6.32 10.76
CA MET A 1 -5.66 5.96 11.92
C MET A 1 -6.30 4.58 11.77
N CYS A 2 -7.07 4.29 10.70
CA CYS A 2 -7.68 2.97 10.50
C CYS A 2 -6.66 1.80 10.45
N MET A 3 -5.52 2.00 9.79
CA MET A 3 -4.49 0.94 9.68
C MET A 3 -3.80 0.61 10.99
N GLY A 4 -3.54 1.61 11.84
CA GLY A 4 -3.00 1.37 13.18
C GLY A 4 -3.96 0.55 14.04
N ILE A 5 -5.28 0.82 13.93
CA ILE A 5 -6.31 0.03 14.61
C ILE A 5 -6.31 -1.41 14.07
N ILE A 6 -6.20 -1.60 12.75
CA ILE A 6 -6.15 -2.93 12.15
C ILE A 6 -4.94 -3.72 12.64
N VAL A 7 -3.75 -3.12 12.68
CA VAL A 7 -2.53 -3.80 13.17
C VAL A 7 -2.66 -4.15 14.65
N LEU A 8 -3.14 -3.23 15.50
CA LEU A 8 -3.38 -3.50 16.92
C LEU A 8 -4.38 -4.65 17.13
N CYS A 9 -5.47 -4.65 16.38
CA CYS A 9 -6.47 -5.72 16.44
C CYS A 9 -5.91 -7.08 15.96
N VAL A 10 -5.04 -7.11 14.94
CA VAL A 10 -4.34 -8.33 14.52
C VAL A 10 -3.46 -8.85 15.65
N SER A 11 -2.64 -7.99 16.27
CA SER A 11 -1.79 -8.38 17.39
C SER A 11 -2.59 -8.96 18.56
N ILE A 12 -3.71 -8.33 18.94
CA ILE A 12 -4.58 -8.79 20.03
C ILE A 12 -5.18 -10.17 19.69
N THR A 13 -5.75 -10.31 18.50
CA THR A 13 -6.42 -11.56 18.08
C THR A 13 -5.43 -12.71 17.92
N MET A 14 -4.22 -12.44 17.45
CA MET A 14 -3.15 -13.43 17.34
C MET A 14 -2.72 -13.94 18.74
N VAL A 15 -2.54 -13.04 19.71
CA VAL A 15 -2.22 -13.42 21.10
C VAL A 15 -3.35 -14.24 21.71
N GLN A 16 -4.61 -13.84 21.49
CA GLN A 16 -5.77 -14.57 21.99
C GLN A 16 -5.79 -16.01 21.45
N ILE A 17 -5.60 -16.21 20.15
CA ILE A 17 -5.53 -17.54 19.52
C ILE A 17 -4.39 -18.37 20.09
N ALA A 18 -3.21 -17.77 20.33
CA ALA A 18 -2.05 -18.49 20.88
C ALA A 18 -2.27 -19.00 22.31
N THR A 19 -3.11 -18.33 23.10
CA THR A 19 -3.43 -18.71 24.49
C THR A 19 -4.67 -19.58 24.64
N MET A 20 -5.45 -19.77 23.57
CA MET A 20 -6.78 -20.39 23.64
C MET A 20 -6.73 -21.88 23.30
N GLU A 21 -7.53 -22.68 24.01
CA GLU A 21 -7.71 -24.10 23.70
C GLU A 21 -8.59 -24.31 22.46
N ILE A 22 -8.46 -25.48 21.83
CA ILE A 22 -9.22 -25.83 20.62
C ILE A 22 -10.70 -25.99 20.98
N CYS A 23 -11.49 -24.96 20.68
CA CYS A 23 -12.93 -24.88 20.93
C CYS A 23 -13.65 -24.18 19.75
N MET A 24 -14.97 -24.13 19.76
CA MET A 24 -15.77 -23.40 18.76
C MET A 24 -15.35 -21.93 18.59
N ASP A 25 -14.94 -21.28 19.69
CA ASP A 25 -14.48 -19.89 19.63
C ASP A 25 -13.11 -19.74 18.97
N PHE A 26 -12.23 -20.75 19.04
CA PHE A 26 -10.96 -20.77 18.31
C PHE A 26 -11.18 -20.62 16.80
N TYR A 27 -12.17 -21.34 16.24
CA TYR A 27 -12.53 -21.22 14.82
C TYR A 27 -13.11 -19.84 14.46
N LYS A 28 -13.87 -19.21 15.38
CA LYS A 28 -14.37 -17.84 15.19
C LYS A 28 -13.22 -16.84 15.15
N PHE A 29 -12.31 -16.88 16.11
CA PHE A 29 -11.17 -15.96 16.14
C PHE A 29 -10.22 -16.19 14.95
N THR A 30 -10.00 -17.45 14.56
CA THR A 30 -9.20 -17.78 13.38
C THR A 30 -9.82 -17.23 12.09
N SER A 31 -11.14 -17.39 11.89
CA SER A 31 -11.82 -16.82 10.72
C SER A 31 -11.80 -15.29 10.72
N PHE A 32 -11.96 -14.66 11.88
CA PHE A 32 -11.81 -13.21 12.03
C PHE A 32 -10.40 -12.74 11.68
N LEU A 33 -9.36 -13.44 12.14
CA LEU A 33 -7.97 -13.14 11.83
C LEU A 33 -7.70 -13.20 10.31
N ILE A 34 -8.21 -14.23 9.62
CA ILE A 34 -8.10 -14.37 8.16
C ILE A 34 -8.74 -13.18 7.44
N ILE A 35 -9.94 -12.78 7.85
CA ILE A 35 -10.64 -11.62 7.28
C ILE A 35 -9.80 -10.35 7.47
N GLN A 36 -9.16 -10.21 8.63
CA GLN A 36 -8.36 -9.02 8.91
C GLN A 36 -7.07 -8.96 8.09
N PHE A 37 -6.41 -10.09 7.88
CA PHE A 37 -5.28 -10.18 6.93
C PHE A 37 -5.70 -9.90 5.50
N LEU A 38 -6.85 -10.41 5.06
CA LEU A 38 -7.39 -10.12 3.73
C LEU A 38 -7.66 -8.62 3.57
N HIS A 39 -8.26 -7.97 4.57
CA HIS A 39 -8.49 -6.53 4.53
C HIS A 39 -7.18 -5.73 4.45
N LEU A 40 -6.17 -6.12 5.23
CA LEU A 40 -4.83 -5.53 5.17
C LEU A 40 -4.21 -5.69 3.78
N PHE A 41 -4.26 -6.91 3.23
CA PHE A 41 -3.74 -7.26 1.91
C PHE A 41 -4.38 -6.43 0.81
N TYR A 42 -5.71 -6.32 0.79
CA TYR A 42 -6.42 -5.51 -0.19
C TYR A 42 -5.97 -4.05 -0.14
N LEU A 43 -5.79 -3.49 1.06
CA LEU A 43 -5.38 -2.09 1.15
C LEU A 43 -3.94 -1.86 0.67
N THR A 44 -3.01 -2.76 1.02
CA THR A 44 -1.62 -2.66 0.56
C THR A 44 -1.50 -2.92 -0.93
N MET A 45 -2.33 -3.81 -1.50
CA MET A 45 -2.43 -4.02 -2.94
C MET A 45 -2.92 -2.76 -3.68
N GLN A 46 -3.95 -2.09 -3.16
CA GLN A 46 -4.43 -0.84 -3.74
C GLN A 46 -3.37 0.25 -3.69
N GLY A 47 -2.65 0.39 -2.58
CA GLY A 47 -1.55 1.34 -2.49
C GLY A 47 -0.37 1.00 -3.41
N GLN A 48 -0.05 -0.28 -3.58
CA GLN A 48 0.94 -0.73 -4.56
C GLN A 48 0.53 -0.41 -6.00
N PHE A 49 -0.74 -0.59 -6.35
CA PHE A 49 -1.27 -0.25 -7.67
C PHE A 49 -1.08 1.24 -7.98
N VAL A 50 -1.37 2.12 -7.01
CA VAL A 50 -1.18 3.57 -7.16
C VAL A 50 0.29 3.92 -7.38
N ILE A 51 1.21 3.26 -6.67
CA ILE A 51 2.66 3.45 -6.85
C ILE A 51 3.07 3.03 -8.26
N ASN A 52 2.71 1.81 -8.69
CA ASN A 52 3.06 1.31 -10.00
C ASN A 52 2.53 2.21 -11.13
N SER A 53 1.28 2.65 -11.05
CA SER A 53 0.72 3.58 -12.05
C SER A 53 1.43 4.94 -12.06
N SER A 54 1.92 5.41 -10.91
CA SER A 54 2.72 6.64 -10.85
C SER A 54 4.07 6.47 -11.53
N ASP A 55 4.71 5.33 -11.35
CA ASP A 55 6.00 5.00 -11.97
C ASP A 55 5.85 4.81 -13.48
N GLU A 56 4.79 4.13 -13.95
CA GLU A 56 4.47 4.00 -15.38
C GLU A 56 4.30 5.35 -16.07
N ILE A 57 3.65 6.33 -15.42
CA ILE A 57 3.51 7.69 -15.95
C ILE A 57 4.88 8.38 -16.04
N TYR A 58 5.73 8.22 -15.01
CA TYR A 58 7.08 8.78 -15.02
C TYR A 58 7.89 8.23 -16.19
N ASP A 59 7.91 6.91 -16.36
CA ASP A 59 8.65 6.23 -17.42
C ASP A 59 8.14 6.65 -18.81
N ALA A 60 6.82 6.71 -19.00
CA ALA A 60 6.22 7.14 -20.27
C ALA A 60 6.60 8.59 -20.64
N ILE A 61 6.64 9.51 -19.66
CA ILE A 61 7.07 10.90 -19.88
C ILE A 61 8.56 10.96 -20.18
N TYR A 62 9.37 10.14 -19.49
CA TYR A 62 10.82 10.11 -19.65
C TYR A 62 11.24 9.55 -21.01
N GLU A 63 10.61 8.48 -21.46
CA GLU A 63 10.86 7.85 -22.77
C GLU A 63 10.31 8.66 -23.94
N ALA A 64 9.35 9.56 -23.70
CA ALA A 64 8.85 10.45 -24.73
C ALA A 64 9.98 11.33 -25.28
N SER A 65 10.03 11.51 -26.60
CA SER A 65 10.97 12.42 -27.25
C SER A 65 10.55 13.91 -27.09
N TRP A 66 10.21 14.32 -25.86
CA TRP A 66 9.70 15.65 -25.50
C TRP A 66 10.65 16.76 -25.93
N TYR A 67 11.96 16.51 -25.84
CA TYR A 67 13.03 17.44 -26.25
C TYR A 67 13.04 17.77 -27.76
N LYS A 68 12.29 17.02 -28.59
CA LYS A 68 12.10 17.33 -30.02
C LYS A 68 10.78 18.05 -30.34
N MET A 69 9.91 18.26 -29.34
CA MET A 69 8.59 18.87 -29.52
C MET A 69 8.65 20.41 -29.47
N SER A 70 7.51 21.08 -29.71
CA SER A 70 7.40 22.54 -29.60
C SER A 70 7.71 23.02 -28.17
N THR A 71 8.20 24.26 -28.02
CA THR A 71 8.55 24.86 -26.72
C THR A 71 7.38 24.87 -25.72
N LYS A 72 6.14 25.08 -26.19
CA LYS A 72 4.94 25.01 -25.34
C LYS A 72 4.71 23.59 -24.81
N THR A 73 4.87 22.59 -25.67
CA THR A 73 4.71 21.18 -25.30
C THR A 73 5.81 20.72 -24.36
N GLN A 74 7.07 21.11 -24.62
CA GLN A 74 8.20 20.83 -23.73
C GLN A 74 7.97 21.33 -22.31
N ALA A 75 7.45 22.55 -22.14
CA ALA A 75 7.14 23.10 -20.82
C ALA A 75 6.11 22.26 -20.06
N LEU A 76 5.10 21.73 -20.75
CA LEU A 76 4.10 20.84 -20.16
C LEU A 76 4.70 19.49 -19.74
N TYR A 77 5.56 18.89 -20.57
CA TYR A 77 6.27 17.65 -20.23
C TYR A 77 7.20 17.83 -19.03
N ILE A 78 7.95 18.93 -18.96
CA ILE A 78 8.83 19.22 -17.82
C ILE A 78 8.00 19.40 -16.53
N LEU A 79 6.85 20.08 -16.62
CA LEU A 79 5.94 20.22 -15.48
C LEU A 79 5.38 18.86 -15.02
N ALA A 80 4.96 18.02 -15.97
CA ALA A 80 4.47 16.68 -15.70
C ALA A 80 5.56 15.78 -15.10
N LEU A 81 6.78 15.80 -15.65
CA LEU A 81 7.93 15.07 -15.13
C LEU A 81 8.25 15.49 -13.69
N ARG A 82 8.29 16.81 -13.44
CA ARG A 82 8.52 17.36 -12.10
C ARG A 82 7.43 16.93 -11.11
N ARG A 83 6.18 16.84 -11.56
CA ARG A 83 5.07 16.34 -10.75
C ARG A 83 5.21 14.85 -10.47
N SER A 84 5.59 14.03 -11.45
CA SER A 84 5.79 12.58 -11.29
C SER A 84 6.98 12.22 -10.40
N LEU A 85 8.00 13.09 -10.29
CA LEU A 85 9.07 12.95 -9.28
C LEU A 85 8.57 13.06 -7.84
N THR A 86 7.30 13.47 -7.64
CA THR A 86 6.60 13.41 -6.35
C THR A 86 5.59 12.26 -6.40
N PRO A 87 6.05 11.00 -6.28
CA PRO A 87 5.20 9.83 -6.39
C PRO A 87 3.99 9.88 -5.45
N CYS A 88 2.86 9.39 -5.94
CA CYS A 88 1.64 9.33 -5.17
C CYS A 88 1.70 8.14 -4.22
N TYR A 89 1.89 8.41 -2.93
CA TYR A 89 1.90 7.37 -1.91
C TYR A 89 0.62 7.38 -1.10
N LEU A 90 -0.05 6.23 -1.05
CA LEU A 90 -1.04 6.00 -0.02
C LEU A 90 -0.30 5.70 1.28
N THR A 91 -0.53 6.50 2.33
CA THR A 91 0.15 6.32 3.62
C THR A 91 -0.86 6.10 4.75
N ALA A 92 -0.52 5.22 5.69
CA ALA A 92 -1.21 5.10 6.95
C ALA A 92 -0.81 6.27 7.87
N GLY A 93 -1.62 7.33 7.88
CA GLY A 93 -1.41 8.48 8.76
C GLY A 93 -0.09 9.24 8.52
N GLY A 94 0.46 9.18 7.30
CA GLY A 94 1.72 9.84 6.94
C GLY A 94 2.99 9.14 7.39
N LEU A 95 2.90 7.98 8.06
CA LEU A 95 4.04 7.29 8.66
C LEU A 95 4.48 6.05 7.87
N ILE A 96 3.53 5.22 7.46
CA ILE A 96 3.79 3.94 6.80
C ILE A 96 3.22 3.99 5.39
N GLN A 97 4.03 3.69 4.37
CA GLN A 97 3.53 3.55 3.00
C GLN A 97 2.71 2.27 2.88
N LEU A 98 1.56 2.35 2.22
CA LEU A 98 0.71 1.20 1.98
C LEU A 98 1.20 0.51 0.70
N ASN A 99 2.17 -0.37 0.85
CA ASN A 99 2.77 -1.13 -0.23
C ASN A 99 2.96 -2.60 0.19
N MET A 100 3.33 -3.45 -0.76
CA MET A 100 3.49 -4.87 -0.51
C MET A 100 4.62 -5.17 0.49
N GLN A 101 5.64 -4.31 0.53
CA GLN A 101 6.73 -4.42 1.50
C GLN A 101 6.19 -4.28 2.94
N SER A 102 5.40 -3.25 3.21
CA SER A 102 4.81 -3.03 4.53
C SER A 102 3.83 -4.14 4.93
N PHE A 103 3.14 -4.76 3.96
CA PHE A 103 2.34 -5.97 4.21
C PHE A 103 3.21 -7.14 4.68
N SER A 104 4.34 -7.37 4.00
CA SER A 104 5.26 -8.43 4.37
C SER A 104 5.85 -8.21 5.77
N GLU A 105 6.19 -6.98 6.12
CA GLU A 105 6.69 -6.63 7.46
C GLU A 105 5.68 -7.00 8.54
N VAL A 106 4.38 -6.76 8.32
CA VAL A 106 3.33 -7.13 9.29
C VAL A 106 3.10 -8.66 9.37
N MET A 107 3.34 -9.40 8.29
CA MET A 107 3.19 -10.86 8.28
C MET A 107 4.37 -11.61 8.92
N TYR A 108 5.58 -11.08 8.77
CA TYR A 108 6.81 -11.72 9.25
C TYR A 108 7.27 -11.21 10.62
N GLN A 109 6.52 -10.28 11.23
CA GLN A 109 6.73 -9.77 12.57
C GLN A 109 5.94 -10.57 13.61
#